data_AF-A0A976IH59-F1
#
_entry.id   AF-A0A976IH59-F1
#
_cell.length_a   1.000
_cell.length_b   1.000
_cell.length_c   1.000
_cell.angle_alpha   90.00
_cell.angle_beta   90.00
_cell.angle_gamma   90.00
#
_symmetry.space_group_name_H-M   'P 1'
#
loop_
_entity.id
_entity.type
_entity.pdbx_description
1 polymer ?
#
loop_
_entity_poly.entity_id
_entity_poly.type
_entity_poly.pdbx_seq_one_letter_code
_entity_poly.pdbx_strand_id
1 'polypeptide(L)'
;MDFDSNGPLALRKYGKLQRTSAVFKEADSLKSSVYTLMICNLRQDVACGAVDPSRGLQGLYPDQSAPVSAAVATATLSAHYDHEFAASGRVARHPLALSIGGNSREHVMK
;
A
#
# COMPACT_ATOMS: atom_id res chain seq x y z
N MET A 1 -22.72 33.53 15.28
CA MET A 1 -23.34 32.19 15.24
C MET A 1 -22.32 31.23 15.81
N ASP A 2 -22.42 31.05 17.12
CA ASP A 2 -21.50 30.30 17.94
C ASP A 2 -21.94 28.82 17.92
N PHE A 3 -21.13 27.98 17.29
CA PHE A 3 -21.30 26.53 17.33
C PHE A 3 -20.46 25.97 18.48
N ASP A 4 -21.00 26.05 19.68
CA ASP A 4 -20.60 25.19 20.79
C ASP A 4 -21.85 24.49 21.34
N SER A 5 -22.06 23.24 20.92
CA SER A 5 -22.96 22.31 21.60
C SER A 5 -22.40 20.89 21.54
N ASN A 6 -21.83 20.50 22.68
CA ASN A 6 -21.29 19.20 23.05
C ASN A 6 -21.99 17.96 22.44
N GLY A 7 -21.21 17.13 21.76
CA GLY A 7 -21.48 15.71 21.51
C GLY A 7 -20.24 14.86 21.88
N PRO A 8 -20.40 13.64 22.42
CA PRO A 8 -19.33 12.97 23.16
C PRO A 8 -18.33 12.24 22.24
N LEU A 9 -17.04 12.53 22.47
CA LEU A 9 -15.90 11.61 22.40
C LEU A 9 -15.70 10.81 21.09
N ALA A 10 -15.16 11.42 20.02
CA ALA A 10 -14.34 10.66 19.05
C ALA A 10 -13.45 11.49 18.11
N LEU A 11 -13.69 12.79 17.90
CA LEU A 11 -12.93 13.57 16.90
C LEU A 11 -11.84 14.49 17.48
N ARG A 12 -11.59 14.45 18.79
CA ARG A 12 -10.56 15.27 19.47
C ARG A 12 -9.19 14.59 19.63
N LYS A 13 -8.97 13.39 19.10
CA LYS A 13 -7.70 12.68 19.33
C LYS A 13 -6.53 13.14 18.44
N TYR A 14 -6.82 13.93 17.41
CA TYR A 14 -5.81 14.51 16.53
C TYR A 14 -6.06 16.01 16.46
N GLY A 15 -5.13 16.80 17.00
CA GLY A 15 -5.18 18.26 16.88
C GLY A 15 -5.35 18.68 15.42
N LYS A 16 -5.94 19.85 15.20
CA LYS A 16 -6.20 20.38 13.84
C LYS A 16 -4.87 20.39 13.06
N LEU A 17 -4.77 19.55 12.02
CA LEU A 17 -3.56 19.47 11.20
C LEU A 17 -3.32 20.83 10.54
N GLN A 18 -2.14 21.39 10.77
CA GLN A 18 -1.76 22.65 10.17
C GLN A 18 -1.45 22.42 8.69
N ARG A 19 -1.97 23.29 7.82
CA ARG A 19 -1.80 23.20 6.36
C ARG A 19 -0.41 23.74 5.95
N THR A 20 0.65 23.25 6.58
CA THR A 20 2.03 23.71 6.35
C THR A 20 2.76 22.75 5.41
N SER A 21 3.76 23.28 4.68
CA SER A 21 4.59 22.47 3.79
C SER A 21 5.31 21.31 4.51
N ALA A 22 5.66 21.49 5.79
CA ALA A 22 6.25 20.44 6.61
C ALA A 22 5.28 19.27 6.82
N VAL A 23 4.03 19.55 7.20
CA VAL A 23 2.99 18.52 7.39
C VAL A 23 2.70 17.79 6.08
N PHE A 24 2.69 18.50 4.95
CA PHE A 24 2.54 17.84 3.64
C PHE A 24 3.71 16.92 3.30
N LYS A 25 4.96 17.33 3.57
CA LYS A 25 6.15 16.51 3.33
C LYS A 25 6.16 15.24 4.19
N GLU A 26 5.80 15.36 5.46
CA GLU A 26 5.70 14.22 6.37
C GLU A 26 4.61 13.24 5.94
N ALA A 27 3.42 13.75 5.61
CA ALA A 27 2.32 12.93 5.11
C ALA A 27 2.68 12.25 3.78
N ASP A 28 3.38 12.96 2.89
CA ASP A 28 3.84 12.43 1.62
C ASP A 28 4.92 11.34 1.79
N SER A 29 5.84 11.52 2.74
CA SER A 29 6.84 10.51 3.10
C SER A 29 6.20 9.26 3.70
N LEU A 30 5.22 9.42 4.60
CA LEU A 30 4.48 8.30 5.16
C LEU A 30 3.70 7.53 4.07
N LYS A 31 3.01 8.26 3.17
CA LYS A 31 2.34 7.68 2.01
C LYS A 31 3.32 6.88 1.16
N SER A 32 4.52 7.41 0.92
CA SER A 32 5.58 6.69 0.20
C SER A 32 5.90 5.34 0.82
N SER A 33 6.16 5.34 2.13
CA SER A 33 6.61 4.15 2.84
C SER A 33 5.54 3.05 2.81
N VAL A 34 4.27 3.43 2.95
CA VAL A 34 3.15 2.50 2.85
C VAL A 34 3.04 1.93 1.43
N TYR A 35 3.13 2.76 0.39
CA TYR A 35 3.08 2.28 -1.00
C TYR A 35 4.21 1.31 -1.32
N THR A 36 5.44 1.61 -0.90
CA THR A 36 6.58 0.71 -1.09
C THR A 36 6.33 -0.64 -0.43
N LEU A 37 5.81 -0.66 0.81
CA LEU A 37 5.48 -1.90 1.50
C LEU A 37 4.38 -2.68 0.76
N MET A 38 3.34 -2.00 0.30
CA MET A 38 2.25 -2.62 -0.47
C MET A 38 2.77 -3.29 -1.74
N ILE A 39 3.65 -2.63 -2.50
CA ILE A 39 4.22 -3.18 -3.73
C ILE A 39 5.13 -4.38 -3.42
N CYS A 40 6.06 -4.22 -2.47
CA CYS A 40 7.02 -5.28 -2.13
C CYS A 40 6.35 -6.54 -1.58
N ASN A 41 5.30 -6.37 -0.76
CA ASN A 41 4.64 -7.48 -0.10
C ASN A 41 3.48 -8.07 -0.91
N LEU A 42 3.02 -7.41 -1.99
CA LEU A 42 1.82 -7.79 -2.73
C LEU A 42 1.76 -9.28 -3.08
N ARG A 43 2.86 -9.85 -3.59
CA ARG A 43 2.91 -11.28 -3.96
C ARG A 43 2.70 -12.21 -2.76
N GLN A 44 3.27 -11.85 -1.61
CA GLN A 44 3.14 -12.64 -0.39
C GLN A 44 1.77 -12.44 0.26
N ASP A 45 1.24 -11.22 0.23
CA ASP A 45 -0.10 -10.91 0.74
C ASP A 45 -1.20 -11.63 -0.05
N VAL A 46 -1.04 -11.76 -1.38
CA VAL A 46 -1.92 -12.59 -2.22
C VAL A 46 -1.76 -14.07 -1.90
N ALA A 47 -0.53 -14.56 -1.74
CA ALA A 47 -0.27 -15.97 -1.41
C ALA A 47 -0.84 -16.38 -0.03
N CYS A 48 -0.83 -15.44 0.93
CA CYS A 48 -1.41 -15.63 2.26
C CYS A 48 -2.92 -15.31 2.32
N GLY A 49 -3.53 -14.85 1.23
CA GLY A 49 -4.95 -14.50 1.17
C GLY A 49 -5.33 -13.21 1.92
N ALA A 50 -4.34 -12.39 2.31
CA ALA A 50 -4.56 -11.10 2.95
C ALA A 50 -5.11 -10.06 1.95
N VAL A 51 -4.80 -10.23 0.67
CA VAL A 51 -5.28 -9.38 -0.42
C VAL A 51 -5.90 -10.24 -1.52
N ASP A 52 -7.14 -9.93 -1.88
CA ASP A 52 -7.75 -10.42 -3.12
C ASP A 52 -7.48 -9.40 -4.24
N PRO A 53 -6.61 -9.73 -5.22
CA PRO A 53 -6.22 -8.79 -6.26
C PRO A 53 -7.37 -8.45 -7.22
N SER A 54 -8.34 -9.35 -7.38
CA SER A 54 -9.50 -9.11 -8.25
C SER A 54 -10.45 -8.10 -7.63
N ARG A 55 -10.69 -8.22 -6.32
CA ARG A 55 -11.48 -7.26 -5.55
C ARG A 55 -10.78 -5.90 -5.47
N GLY A 56 -9.45 -5.90 -5.33
CA GLY A 56 -8.65 -4.68 -5.39
C GLY A 56 -8.82 -3.93 -6.72
N LEU A 57 -8.71 -4.65 -7.84
CA LEU A 57 -8.91 -4.07 -9.17
C LEU A 57 -10.33 -3.61 -9.42
N GLN A 58 -11.34 -4.38 -9.00
CA GLN A 58 -12.75 -3.98 -9.16
C GLN A 58 -13.08 -2.70 -8.39
N GLY A 59 -12.43 -2.47 -7.24
CA GLY A 59 -12.56 -1.22 -6.51
C GLY A 59 -11.92 -0.02 -7.23
N LEU A 60 -10.78 -0.24 -7.89
CA LEU A 60 -10.04 0.80 -8.63
C LEU A 60 -10.68 1.12 -9.99
N TYR A 61 -11.19 0.09 -10.67
CA TYR A 61 -11.72 0.16 -12.02
C TYR A 61 -13.05 -0.60 -12.10
N PRO A 62 -14.15 -0.03 -11.56
CA PRO A 62 -15.44 -0.72 -11.44
C PRO A 62 -16.07 -1.05 -12.80
N ASP A 63 -15.77 -0.27 -13.83
CA ASP A 63 -16.30 -0.46 -15.19
C ASP A 63 -15.45 -1.43 -16.04
N GLN A 64 -14.33 -1.94 -15.49
CA GLN A 64 -13.42 -2.81 -16.24
C GLN A 64 -13.81 -4.28 -16.05
N SER A 65 -13.71 -5.07 -17.14
CA SER A 65 -14.02 -6.50 -17.12
C SER A 65 -13.17 -7.24 -16.09
N ALA A 66 -13.78 -8.23 -15.43
CA ALA A 66 -13.09 -9.06 -14.45
C ALA A 66 -11.79 -9.67 -15.01
N PRO A 67 -10.69 -9.70 -14.22
CA PRO A 67 -9.43 -10.28 -14.68
C PRO A 67 -9.56 -11.77 -15.02
N VAL A 68 -8.85 -12.20 -16.07
CA VAL A 68 -8.88 -13.60 -16.56
C VAL A 68 -8.25 -14.58 -15.57
N SER A 69 -7.32 -14.13 -14.72
CA SER A 69 -6.70 -14.96 -13.67
C SER A 69 -6.15 -14.12 -12.52
N ALA A 70 -5.94 -14.74 -11.36
CA ALA A 70 -5.34 -14.09 -10.19
C ALA A 70 -3.91 -13.58 -10.45
N ALA A 71 -3.15 -14.24 -11.32
CA ALA A 71 -1.81 -13.80 -11.72
C ALA A 71 -1.87 -12.51 -12.54
N VAL A 72 -2.82 -12.41 -13.50
CA VAL A 72 -3.06 -11.18 -14.26
C VAL A 72 -3.56 -10.08 -13.32
N ALA A 73 -4.49 -10.40 -12.41
CA ALA A 73 -4.98 -9.43 -11.44
C ALA A 73 -3.85 -8.86 -10.55
N THR A 74 -2.94 -9.73 -10.07
CA THR A 74 -1.79 -9.32 -9.25
C THR A 74 -0.82 -8.44 -10.04
N ALA A 75 -0.51 -8.81 -11.29
CA ALA A 75 0.39 -8.04 -12.13
C ALA A 75 -0.20 -6.66 -12.48
N THR A 76 -1.49 -6.60 -12.83
CA THR A 76 -2.19 -5.34 -13.11
C THR A 76 -2.27 -4.45 -11.88
N LEU A 77 -2.56 -5.02 -10.69
CA LEU A 77 -2.61 -4.27 -9.45
C LEU A 77 -1.21 -3.75 -9.03
N SER A 78 -0.15 -4.54 -9.24
CA SER A 78 1.23 -4.10 -9.03
C SER A 78 1.60 -2.96 -9.97
N ALA A 79 1.29 -3.09 -11.27
CA ALA A 79 1.57 -2.07 -12.27
C ALA A 79 0.80 -0.77 -12.00
N HIS A 80 -0.43 -0.87 -11.48
CA HIS A 80 -1.19 0.28 -11.01
C HIS A 80 -0.46 0.99 -9.87
N TYR A 81 -0.03 0.26 -8.84
CA TYR A 81 0.72 0.87 -7.74
C TYR A 81 2.07 1.46 -8.17
N ASP A 82 2.77 0.83 -9.12
CA ASP A 82 3.99 1.38 -9.71
C ASP A 82 3.72 2.68 -10.48
N HIS A 83 2.60 2.74 -11.22
CA HIS A 83 2.20 3.95 -11.94
C HIS A 83 1.89 5.10 -10.98
N GLU A 84 1.08 4.86 -9.95
CA GLU A 84 0.76 5.85 -8.91
C GLU A 84 2.02 6.31 -8.16
N PHE A 85 2.96 5.38 -7.91
CA PHE A 85 4.23 5.67 -7.29
C PHE A 85 5.13 6.53 -8.20
N ALA A 86 5.23 6.21 -9.49
CA ALA A 86 6.02 6.99 -10.45
C ALA A 86 5.41 8.37 -10.73
N ALA A 87 4.08 8.46 -10.84
CA ALA A 87 3.33 9.71 -11.00
C ALA A 87 3.54 10.67 -9.81
N SER A 88 3.88 10.15 -8.63
CA SER A 88 4.30 10.96 -7.47
C SER A 88 5.69 11.61 -7.62
N GLY A 89 6.37 11.42 -8.76
CA GLY A 89 7.67 12.03 -9.07
C GLY A 89 8.88 11.28 -8.50
N ARG A 90 8.72 9.99 -8.18
CA ARG A 90 9.76 9.17 -7.54
C ARG A 90 10.33 8.14 -8.50
N VAL A 91 11.66 8.05 -8.57
CA VAL A 91 12.39 6.96 -9.22
C VAL A 91 12.53 5.82 -8.21
N ALA A 92 12.08 4.61 -8.56
CA ALA A 92 12.25 3.42 -7.74
C ALA A 92 13.74 3.15 -7.47
N ARG A 93 14.27 3.66 -6.36
CA ARG A 93 15.52 3.15 -5.79
C ARG A 93 15.19 1.88 -5.06
N HIS A 94 15.24 0.79 -5.79
CA HIS A 94 15.10 -0.55 -5.27
C HIS A 94 16.46 -1.09 -4.81
N PRO A 95 16.66 -1.37 -3.49
CA PRO A 95 17.64 -2.38 -3.11
C PRO A 95 17.12 -3.45 -2.13
N LEU A 96 15.80 -3.63 -1.95
CA LEU A 96 15.29 -4.55 -0.92
C LEU A 96 14.77 -5.93 -1.38
N ALA A 97 14.65 -6.23 -2.68
CA ALA A 97 14.33 -7.62 -3.10
C ALA A 97 15.52 -8.61 -3.08
N LEU A 98 16.55 -8.38 -2.26
CA LEU A 98 17.69 -9.31 -2.12
C LEU A 98 17.83 -9.97 -0.74
N SER A 99 16.82 -9.92 0.16
CA SER A 99 16.99 -10.55 1.48
C SER A 99 15.73 -11.21 2.07
N ILE A 100 14.95 -11.92 1.25
CA ILE A 100 14.07 -12.99 1.76
C ILE A 100 14.30 -14.23 0.90
N GLY A 101 15.46 -14.85 1.10
CA GLY A 101 15.90 -16.02 0.33
C GLY A 101 17.19 -16.60 0.90
N GLY A 102 17.22 -16.83 2.21
CA GLY A 102 18.40 -17.36 2.88
C GLY A 102 18.12 -17.68 4.33
N ASN A 103 17.39 -18.77 4.58
CA ASN A 103 17.54 -19.48 5.85
C ASN A 103 17.45 -20.98 5.62
N SER A 104 18.64 -21.56 5.49
CA SER A 104 19.08 -22.91 5.85
C SER A 104 18.00 -23.99 6.05
N ARG A 105 17.80 -24.80 5.00
CA ARG A 105 17.56 -26.24 5.18
C ARG A 105 18.89 -26.97 5.04
N GLU A 106 19.76 -26.83 6.04
CA GLU A 106 20.63 -27.94 6.42
C GLU A 106 19.94 -28.64 7.60
N HIS A 107 19.09 -29.61 7.28
CA HIS A 107 18.84 -30.71 8.19
C HIS A 107 19.68 -31.88 7.70
N VAL A 108 20.88 -31.94 8.28
CA VAL A 108 21.63 -33.18 8.48
C VAL A 108 20.67 -34.22 9.03
N MET A 109 20.47 -35.31 8.30
CA MET A 109 20.11 -36.59 8.90
C MET A 109 20.57 -37.74 8.00
N LYS A 110 21.69 -38.32 8.45
CA LYS A 110 22.17 -39.70 8.30
C LYS A 110 22.46 -40.25 6.91
#